data_AF-A0A484LNC4-F1
#
_entry.id   AF-A0A484LNC4-F1
#
_cell.length_a   1.000
_cell.length_b   1.000
_cell.length_c   1.000
_cell.angle_alpha   90.00
_cell.angle_beta   90.00
_cell.angle_gamma   90.00
#
_symmetry.space_group_name_H-M   'P 1'
#
loop_
_entity.id
_entity.type
_entity.pdbx_description
1 polymer ?
#
loop_
_entity_poly.entity_id
_entity_poly.type
_entity_poly.pdbx_seq_one_letter_code
_entity_poly.pdbx_strand_id
1 'polypeptide(L)'
;MFLPCSTAVIMFTVLLTSSLSPLVSGAFNLTLPHQHPFPEDVVQDVQRKVNESVHRRRVLLSTGEKDQCLTGNPIDDCWRCDENWADNRQRLADCGIGFGQGAMGGKGGKIYVVTDSSDEDTVEPRAGTLRHAVIQAEPLWIVFGGDMTIRLKHELIFNSYKTVDGRGAEVRITGGGCITLQY
;
A
#
# COMPACT_ATOMS: atom_id res chain seq x y z
N MET A 1 -59.19 -71.62 22.87
CA MET A 1 -60.58 -71.47 23.37
C MET A 1 -60.51 -70.59 24.61
N PHE A 2 -61.04 -69.36 24.49
CA PHE A 2 -61.41 -68.36 25.50
C PHE A 2 -60.48 -67.96 26.69
N LEU A 3 -60.25 -66.63 26.72
CA LEU A 3 -60.27 -65.71 27.89
C LEU A 3 -58.97 -65.50 28.73
N PRO A 4 -58.88 -64.42 29.55
CA PRO A 4 -58.16 -63.17 29.26
C PRO A 4 -57.17 -62.82 30.40
N CYS A 5 -56.86 -61.52 30.56
CA CYS A 5 -56.64 -60.83 31.85
C CYS A 5 -55.26 -60.17 32.05
N SER A 6 -55.34 -59.02 32.74
CA SER A 6 -54.32 -58.30 33.49
C SER A 6 -53.48 -57.25 32.76
N THR A 7 -54.04 -56.05 32.81
CA THR A 7 -53.38 -54.77 33.11
C THR A 7 -52.01 -54.88 33.78
N ALA A 8 -51.01 -54.24 33.16
CA ALA A 8 -49.78 -53.83 33.82
C ALA A 8 -49.58 -52.32 33.60
N VAL A 9 -49.71 -51.57 34.68
CA VAL A 9 -49.28 -50.17 34.79
C VAL A 9 -47.77 -50.20 34.99
N ILE A 10 -46.96 -49.47 34.21
CA ILE A 10 -45.65 -48.93 34.62
C ILE A 10 -45.27 -47.76 33.69
N MET A 11 -45.15 -46.58 34.31
CA MET A 11 -44.24 -45.45 34.05
C MET A 11 -43.44 -45.45 32.73
N PHE A 12 -43.65 -44.42 31.91
CA PHE A 12 -42.62 -43.94 30.98
C PHE A 12 -42.55 -42.40 30.98
N THR A 13 -41.64 -41.92 31.84
CA THR A 13 -40.73 -40.78 31.66
C THR A 13 -41.15 -39.64 30.72
N VAL A 14 -41.31 -38.45 31.31
CA VAL A 14 -41.30 -37.16 30.63
C VAL A 14 -40.00 -37.01 29.83
N LEU A 15 -40.08 -37.19 28.51
CA LEU A 15 -39.01 -36.83 27.58
C LEU A 15 -38.96 -35.29 27.52
N LEU A 16 -37.99 -34.69 28.20
CA LEU A 16 -37.56 -33.33 27.91
C LEU A 16 -37.08 -33.31 26.45
N THR A 17 -37.91 -32.80 25.55
CA THR A 17 -37.50 -32.45 24.20
C THR A 17 -36.55 -31.25 24.31
N SER A 18 -35.25 -31.53 24.37
CA SER A 18 -34.23 -30.52 24.14
C SER A 18 -34.39 -30.01 22.71
N SER A 19 -34.97 -28.82 22.58
CA SER A 19 -34.96 -28.05 21.34
C SER A 19 -33.50 -27.69 21.02
N LEU A 20 -32.83 -28.55 20.26
CA LEU A 20 -31.60 -28.22 19.57
C LEU A 20 -31.95 -27.20 18.49
N SER A 21 -31.94 -25.93 18.85
CA SER A 21 -31.91 -24.84 17.89
C SER A 21 -30.65 -25.04 17.03
N PRO A 22 -30.75 -25.18 15.70
CA PRO A 22 -29.55 -25.10 14.89
C PRO A 22 -28.98 -23.70 15.09
N LEU A 23 -27.74 -23.63 15.58
CA LEU A 23 -26.97 -22.41 15.58
C LEU A 23 -26.76 -22.06 14.10
N VAL A 24 -27.66 -21.26 13.54
CA VAL A 24 -27.46 -20.60 12.26
C VAL A 24 -26.29 -19.67 12.49
N SER A 25 -25.08 -20.16 12.22
CA SER A 25 -23.92 -19.31 12.01
C SER A 25 -24.21 -18.58 10.71
N GLY A 26 -24.91 -17.46 10.81
CA GLY A 26 -24.95 -16.49 9.73
C GLY A 26 -23.51 -16.09 9.49
N ALA A 27 -22.87 -16.68 8.49
CA ALA A 27 -21.70 -16.09 7.89
C ALA A 27 -22.18 -14.76 7.33
N PHE A 28 -22.08 -13.70 8.14
CA PHE A 28 -22.13 -12.35 7.61
C PHE A 28 -21.00 -12.31 6.59
N ASN A 29 -21.38 -12.22 5.31
CA ASN A 29 -20.44 -12.01 4.23
C ASN A 29 -19.91 -10.58 4.39
N LEU A 30 -19.01 -10.39 5.35
CA LEU A 30 -18.33 -9.13 5.69
C LEU A 30 -17.21 -8.85 4.68
N THR A 31 -17.40 -9.22 3.41
CA THR A 31 -16.50 -8.80 2.35
C THR A 31 -16.68 -7.31 2.16
N LEU A 32 -15.84 -6.52 2.83
CA LEU A 32 -15.67 -5.11 2.48
C LEU A 32 -15.26 -5.07 1.00
N PRO A 33 -15.89 -4.24 0.16
CA PRO A 33 -15.64 -4.20 -1.29
C PRO A 33 -14.19 -3.84 -1.67
N HIS A 34 -13.38 -3.41 -0.70
CA HIS A 34 -11.99 -2.96 -0.89
C HIS A 34 -10.95 -3.84 -0.19
N GLN A 35 -11.34 -4.96 0.43
CA GLN A 35 -10.37 -5.85 1.07
C GLN A 35 -9.69 -6.75 0.03
N HIS A 36 -8.37 -6.90 0.18
CA HIS A 36 -7.61 -7.86 -0.60
C HIS A 36 -8.19 -9.28 -0.38
N PRO A 37 -8.37 -10.10 -1.43
CA PRO A 37 -9.02 -11.41 -1.29
C PRO A 37 -8.25 -12.39 -0.39
N PHE A 38 -6.94 -12.19 -0.26
CA PHE A 38 -6.05 -13.02 0.57
C PHE A 38 -5.10 -12.11 1.38
N PRO A 39 -5.58 -11.47 2.47
CA PRO A 39 -4.75 -10.53 3.22
C PRO A 39 -3.61 -11.23 3.98
N GLU A 40 -3.80 -12.48 4.40
CA GLU A 40 -2.77 -13.28 5.06
C GLU A 40 -1.58 -13.54 4.13
N ASP A 41 -1.83 -13.81 2.85
CA ASP A 41 -0.76 -14.04 1.87
C ASP A 41 0.13 -12.80 1.70
N VAL A 42 -0.49 -11.60 1.71
CA VAL A 42 0.26 -10.33 1.65
C VAL A 42 1.14 -10.15 2.89
N VAL A 43 0.62 -10.46 4.07
CA VAL A 43 1.38 -10.39 5.33
C VAL A 43 2.52 -11.40 5.34
N GLN A 44 2.28 -12.64 4.90
CA GLN A 44 3.30 -13.68 4.79
C GLN A 44 4.40 -13.28 3.80
N ASP A 45 4.05 -12.69 2.65
CA ASP A 45 5.02 -12.19 1.67
C ASP A 45 5.91 -11.08 2.25
N VAL A 46 5.31 -10.11 2.97
CA VAL A 46 6.06 -9.06 3.66
C VAL A 46 7.02 -9.67 4.68
N GLN A 47 6.54 -10.56 5.54
CA GLN A 47 7.37 -11.21 6.57
C GLN A 47 8.53 -11.98 5.94
N ARG A 48 8.26 -12.72 4.84
CA ARG A 48 9.26 -13.45 4.08
C ARG A 48 10.33 -12.51 3.52
N LYS A 49 9.94 -11.45 2.80
CA LYS A 49 10.87 -10.47 2.20
C LYS A 49 11.73 -9.76 3.26
N VAL A 50 11.15 -9.40 4.41
CA VAL A 50 11.89 -8.78 5.53
C VAL A 50 12.88 -9.77 6.13
N ASN A 51 12.46 -11.01 6.42
CA ASN A 51 13.33 -12.04 6.98
C ASN A 51 14.51 -12.34 6.04
N GLU A 52 14.27 -12.43 4.74
CA GLU A 52 15.31 -12.62 3.73
C GLU A 52 16.31 -11.46 3.71
N SER A 53 15.85 -10.20 3.75
CA SER A 53 16.76 -9.04 3.78
C SER A 53 17.59 -8.97 5.05
N VAL A 54 16.97 -9.20 6.22
CA VAL A 54 17.68 -9.23 7.51
C VAL A 54 18.68 -10.38 7.57
N HIS A 55 18.32 -11.55 7.03
CA HIS A 55 19.23 -12.69 6.98
C HIS A 55 20.45 -12.40 6.10
N ARG A 56 20.23 -11.87 4.88
CA ARG A 56 21.32 -11.44 3.98
C ARG A 56 22.25 -10.44 4.66
N ARG A 57 21.70 -9.43 5.33
CA ARG A 57 22.49 -8.46 6.11
C ARG A 57 23.38 -9.13 7.15
N ARG A 58 22.83 -10.07 7.93
CA ARG A 58 23.58 -10.78 8.99
C ARG A 58 24.72 -11.61 8.42
N VAL A 59 24.49 -12.28 7.29
CA VAL A 59 25.53 -13.08 6.61
C VAL A 59 26.67 -12.18 6.14
N LEU A 60 26.38 -11.06 5.47
CA LEU A 60 27.42 -10.11 5.00
C LEU A 60 28.25 -9.52 6.15
N LEU A 61 27.59 -9.20 7.27
CA LEU A 61 28.30 -8.74 8.48
C LEU A 61 29.24 -9.80 9.04
N SER A 62 28.89 -11.08 8.92
CA SER A 62 29.72 -12.19 9.41
C SER A 62 30.90 -12.52 8.51
N THR A 63 30.81 -12.26 7.20
CA THR A 63 31.90 -12.48 6.23
C THR A 63 32.91 -11.32 6.22
N GLY A 64 32.65 -10.23 6.94
CA GLY A 64 33.50 -9.05 6.97
C GLY A 64 33.39 -8.18 5.71
N GLU A 65 32.49 -8.54 4.77
CA GLU A 65 32.17 -7.73 3.60
C GLU A 65 31.31 -6.55 4.03
N LYS A 66 31.92 -5.36 4.06
CA LYS A 66 31.21 -4.11 4.26
C LYS A 66 30.52 -3.67 2.96
N ASP A 67 29.61 -4.50 2.45
CA ASP A 67 28.67 -3.98 1.46
C ASP A 67 27.73 -3.00 2.19
N GLN A 68 27.85 -1.73 1.83
CA GLN A 68 27.16 -0.63 2.53
C GLN A 68 25.70 -0.55 2.13
N CYS A 69 25.31 -1.17 1.01
CA CYS A 69 23.99 -0.95 0.47
C CYS A 69 22.90 -1.87 1.04
N LEU A 70 23.24 -3.13 1.37
CA LEU A 70 22.28 -4.07 1.91
C LEU A 70 22.07 -3.82 3.40
N THR A 71 21.11 -2.95 3.71
CA THR A 71 20.75 -2.49 5.06
C THR A 71 19.91 -3.50 5.84
N GLY A 72 19.21 -4.39 5.12
CA GLY A 72 18.20 -5.27 5.69
C GLY A 72 16.77 -4.71 5.59
N ASN A 73 16.58 -3.53 4.98
CA ASN A 73 15.28 -3.03 4.59
C ASN A 73 15.02 -3.42 3.11
N PRO A 74 14.12 -4.36 2.81
CA PRO A 74 13.94 -4.87 1.45
C PRO A 74 13.48 -3.82 0.43
N ILE A 75 12.80 -2.74 0.87
CA ILE A 75 12.38 -1.65 -0.02
C ILE A 75 13.62 -0.84 -0.43
N ASP A 76 14.41 -0.39 0.55
CA ASP A 76 15.61 0.41 0.29
C ASP A 76 16.67 -0.40 -0.47
N ASP A 77 16.91 -1.65 -0.04
CA ASP A 77 17.87 -2.56 -0.67
C ASP A 77 17.54 -2.84 -2.16
N CYS A 78 16.28 -2.67 -2.57
CA CYS A 78 15.81 -2.91 -3.95
C CYS A 78 16.23 -1.80 -4.95
N TRP A 79 16.31 -0.55 -4.50
CA TRP A 79 16.63 0.59 -5.38
C TRP A 79 17.89 1.35 -4.99
N ARG A 80 18.22 1.47 -3.70
CA ARG A 80 19.40 2.23 -3.25
C ARG A 80 20.71 1.58 -3.69
N CYS A 81 20.68 0.28 -3.99
CA CYS A 81 21.85 -0.48 -4.42
C CYS A 81 22.12 -0.42 -5.91
N ASP A 82 21.25 0.27 -6.65
CA ASP A 82 21.53 0.63 -8.02
C ASP A 82 22.41 1.89 -8.01
N GLU A 83 23.70 1.74 -8.32
CA GLU A 83 24.62 2.87 -8.47
C GLU A 83 24.13 3.88 -9.53
N ASN A 84 23.33 3.42 -10.50
CA ASN A 84 22.72 4.22 -11.55
C ASN A 84 21.24 4.54 -11.24
N TRP A 85 20.83 4.59 -9.97
CA TRP A 85 19.45 4.91 -9.59
C TRP A 85 18.96 6.23 -10.21
N ALA A 86 19.87 7.19 -10.45
CA ALA A 86 19.55 8.49 -11.04
C ALA A 86 19.10 8.37 -12.50
N ASP A 87 19.66 7.42 -13.24
CA ASP A 87 19.25 7.08 -14.61
C ASP A 87 18.06 6.10 -14.61
N ASN A 88 17.93 5.31 -13.54
CA ASN A 88 16.86 4.32 -13.34
C ASN A 88 15.79 4.78 -12.32
N ARG A 89 15.48 6.08 -12.26
CA ARG A 89 14.63 6.68 -11.20
C ARG A 89 13.34 5.92 -10.94
N GLN A 90 12.69 5.49 -12.01
CA GLN A 90 11.39 4.84 -11.97
C GLN A 90 11.41 3.43 -11.37
N ARG A 91 12.60 2.81 -11.20
CA ARG A 91 12.77 1.51 -10.55
C ARG A 91 12.21 1.46 -9.13
N LEU A 92 12.17 2.60 -8.44
CA LEU A 92 11.57 2.70 -7.10
C LEU A 92 10.12 2.20 -7.07
N ALA A 93 9.35 2.35 -8.16
CA ALA A 93 7.98 1.87 -8.23
C ALA A 93 7.86 0.33 -8.22
N ASP A 94 8.94 -0.41 -8.43
CA ASP A 94 8.97 -1.88 -8.33
C ASP A 94 9.35 -2.39 -6.94
N CYS A 95 9.74 -1.48 -6.03
CA CYS A 95 10.26 -1.84 -4.72
C CYS A 95 9.21 -1.86 -3.61
N GLY A 96 7.95 -1.55 -3.92
CA GLY A 96 6.85 -1.63 -2.98
C GLY A 96 6.59 -3.07 -2.51
N ILE A 97 6.22 -3.21 -1.23
CA ILE A 97 5.80 -4.49 -0.63
C ILE A 97 4.49 -4.30 0.15
N GLY A 98 3.82 -5.39 0.50
CA GLY A 98 2.57 -5.34 1.25
C GLY A 98 1.39 -4.87 0.41
N PHE A 99 0.34 -4.35 1.04
CA PHE A 99 -0.89 -3.96 0.35
C PHE A 99 -0.70 -2.82 -0.67
N GLY A 100 0.33 -1.98 -0.48
CA GLY A 100 0.67 -0.91 -1.40
C GLY A 100 1.60 -1.31 -2.56
N GLN A 101 1.99 -2.59 -2.68
CA GLN A 101 2.99 -3.01 -3.67
C GLN A 101 2.60 -2.75 -5.13
N GLY A 102 1.30 -2.63 -5.41
CA GLY A 102 0.79 -2.32 -6.75
C GLY A 102 0.85 -0.83 -7.12
N ALA A 103 1.32 0.06 -6.24
CA ALA A 103 1.40 1.48 -6.51
C ALA A 103 2.50 1.81 -7.54
N MET A 104 2.12 1.84 -8.82
CA MET A 104 3.03 2.14 -9.92
C MET A 104 3.40 3.63 -10.03
N GLY A 105 2.60 4.52 -9.44
CA GLY A 105 2.78 5.96 -9.57
C GLY A 105 2.84 6.39 -11.05
N GLY A 106 3.81 7.24 -11.39
CA GLY A 106 4.07 7.70 -12.75
C GLY A 106 4.98 6.79 -13.58
N LYS A 107 5.22 5.54 -13.19
CA LYS A 107 6.10 4.61 -13.91
C LYS A 107 5.64 4.41 -15.36
N GLY A 108 6.59 4.39 -16.31
CA GLY A 108 6.34 4.34 -17.75
C GLY A 108 5.93 5.69 -18.35
N GLY A 109 5.64 6.68 -17.51
CA GLY A 109 5.39 8.06 -17.90
C GLY A 109 6.66 8.84 -18.22
N LYS A 110 6.45 10.04 -18.76
CA LYS A 110 7.55 10.98 -19.02
C LYS A 110 8.07 11.57 -17.72
N ILE A 111 9.34 11.97 -17.72
CA ILE A 111 9.91 12.78 -16.65
C ILE A 111 9.42 14.21 -16.84
N TYR A 112 8.76 14.76 -15.81
CA TYR A 112 8.39 16.17 -15.76
C TYR A 112 9.32 16.87 -14.77
N VAL A 113 10.05 17.89 -15.21
CA VAL A 113 10.96 18.64 -14.35
C VAL A 113 10.26 19.91 -13.86
N VAL A 114 10.05 20.02 -12.55
CA VAL A 114 9.61 21.26 -11.92
C VAL A 114 10.78 22.23 -11.91
N THR A 115 10.60 23.38 -12.54
CA THR A 115 11.59 24.46 -12.66
C THR A 115 11.11 25.78 -12.06
N ASP A 116 9.81 25.88 -11.77
CA ASP A 116 9.18 27.05 -11.18
C ASP A 116 8.50 26.66 -9.86
N SER A 117 8.94 27.25 -8.76
CA SER A 117 8.43 26.95 -7.42
C SER A 117 7.16 27.74 -7.05
N SER A 118 6.66 28.58 -7.96
CA SER A 118 5.47 29.41 -7.73
C SER A 118 4.17 28.61 -7.79
N ASP A 119 3.17 29.11 -7.06
CA ASP A 119 1.81 28.57 -7.02
C ASP A 119 0.78 29.70 -7.22
N GLU A 120 1.07 30.62 -8.16
CA GLU A 120 0.32 31.87 -8.26
C GLU A 120 -1.10 31.70 -8.81
N ASP A 121 -1.24 30.90 -9.87
CA ASP A 121 -2.51 30.60 -10.51
C ASP A 121 -2.92 29.15 -10.20
N THR A 122 -4.00 29.01 -9.43
CA THR A 122 -4.51 27.70 -9.02
C THR A 122 -5.61 27.17 -9.93
N VAL A 123 -6.06 27.97 -10.90
CA VAL A 123 -7.09 27.60 -11.88
C VAL A 123 -6.42 27.14 -13.16
N GLU A 124 -5.44 27.91 -13.64
CA GLU A 124 -4.64 27.64 -14.85
C GLU A 124 -3.15 27.63 -14.49
N PRO A 125 -2.66 26.59 -13.79
CA PRO A 125 -1.27 26.54 -13.35
C PRO A 125 -0.32 26.48 -14.55
N ARG A 126 0.79 27.22 -14.48
CA ARG A 126 1.76 27.31 -15.57
C ARG A 126 2.62 26.05 -15.68
N ALA A 127 2.92 25.64 -16.91
CA ALA A 127 3.91 24.60 -17.16
C ALA A 127 5.26 24.94 -16.50
N GLY A 128 5.94 23.93 -15.97
CA GLY A 128 7.14 24.07 -15.11
C GLY A 128 6.83 24.15 -13.61
N THR A 129 5.57 24.36 -13.20
CA THR A 129 5.16 24.31 -11.78
C THR A 129 4.76 22.90 -11.34
N LEU A 130 4.79 22.65 -10.02
CA LEU A 130 4.30 21.40 -9.43
C LEU A 130 2.78 21.23 -9.60
N ARG A 131 1.99 22.31 -9.43
CA ARG A 131 0.53 22.25 -9.59
C ARG A 131 0.13 21.83 -11.00
N HIS A 132 0.79 22.38 -12.01
CA HIS A 132 0.55 21.94 -13.39
C HIS A 132 0.88 20.46 -13.57
N ALA A 133 2.01 19.98 -13.02
CA ALA A 133 2.45 18.61 -13.18
C ALA A 133 1.45 17.57 -12.63
N VAL A 134 0.93 17.80 -11.41
CA VAL A 134 0.10 16.80 -10.72
C VAL A 134 -1.30 16.67 -11.29
N ILE A 135 -1.81 17.68 -12.00
CA ILE A 135 -3.14 17.67 -12.63
C ILE A 135 -3.13 17.14 -14.08
N GLN A 136 -1.97 16.82 -14.65
CA GLN A 136 -1.94 16.27 -16.02
C GLN A 136 -2.66 14.93 -16.07
N ALA A 137 -3.25 14.61 -17.23
CA ALA A 137 -3.99 13.37 -17.42
C ALA A 137 -3.04 12.17 -17.59
N GLU A 138 -1.93 12.37 -18.29
CA GLU A 138 -0.95 11.32 -18.54
C GLU A 138 -0.13 10.94 -17.29
N PRO A 139 0.45 9.72 -17.26
CA PRO A 139 1.40 9.32 -16.22
C PRO A 139 2.64 10.22 -16.23
N LEU A 140 3.04 10.73 -15.06
CA LEU A 140 4.23 11.57 -14.93
C LEU A 140 5.08 11.18 -13.72
N TRP A 141 6.39 11.07 -13.96
CA TRP A 141 7.40 10.98 -12.92
C TRP A 141 8.00 12.38 -12.72
N ILE A 142 7.52 13.07 -11.69
CA ILE A 142 7.80 14.48 -11.43
C ILE A 142 9.07 14.58 -10.59
N VAL A 143 10.07 15.29 -11.12
CA VAL A 143 11.35 15.58 -10.47
C VAL A 143 11.55 17.09 -10.34
N PHE A 144 12.62 17.51 -9.67
CA PHE A 144 12.90 18.92 -9.41
C PHE A 144 14.24 19.32 -10.04
N GLY A 145 14.27 20.47 -10.71
CA GLY A 145 15.49 20.99 -11.36
C GLY A 145 16.57 21.47 -10.37
N GLY A 146 16.23 21.60 -9.09
CA GLY A 146 17.13 21.99 -8.01
C GLY A 146 16.36 22.18 -6.71
N ASP A 147 17.07 22.65 -5.69
CA ASP A 147 16.50 22.95 -4.38
C ASP A 147 15.42 24.03 -4.49
N MET A 148 14.27 23.81 -3.87
CA MET A 148 13.19 24.80 -3.91
C MET A 148 12.21 24.70 -2.76
N THR A 149 11.63 25.85 -2.42
CA THR A 149 10.50 25.94 -1.50
C THR A 149 9.24 26.34 -2.27
N ILE A 150 8.27 25.44 -2.32
CA ILE A 150 6.97 25.64 -2.96
C ILE A 150 5.98 26.03 -1.87
N ARG A 151 5.39 27.22 -1.97
CA ARG A 151 4.38 27.72 -1.03
C ARG A 151 3.00 27.59 -1.66
N LEU A 152 2.27 26.55 -1.29
CA LEU A 152 0.94 26.28 -1.82
C LEU A 152 -0.07 27.31 -1.33
N LYS A 153 -0.84 27.88 -2.27
CA LYS A 153 -2.00 28.74 -1.97
C LYS A 153 -3.21 27.93 -1.53
N HIS A 154 -3.41 26.79 -2.19
CA HIS A 154 -4.54 25.88 -1.96
C HIS A 154 -4.07 24.43 -1.97
N GLU A 155 -4.96 23.53 -1.57
CA GLU A 155 -4.75 22.08 -1.65
C GLU A 155 -4.23 21.66 -3.05
N LEU A 156 -3.27 20.75 -3.06
CA LEU A 156 -2.67 20.20 -4.25
C LEU A 156 -3.34 18.85 -4.55
N ILE A 157 -4.31 18.85 -5.47
CA ILE A 157 -5.08 17.66 -5.85
C ILE A 157 -4.35 16.94 -6.97
N PHE A 158 -4.07 15.65 -6.78
CA PHE A 158 -3.36 14.84 -7.75
C PHE A 158 -4.34 14.05 -8.60
N ASN A 159 -4.09 14.04 -9.91
CA ASN A 159 -4.63 13.00 -10.78
C ASN A 159 -3.90 11.67 -10.53
N SER A 160 -4.49 10.58 -11.02
CA SER A 160 -3.86 9.25 -11.00
C SER A 160 -2.52 9.22 -11.76
N TYR A 161 -1.72 8.19 -11.47
CA TYR A 161 -0.44 7.92 -12.14
C TYR A 161 0.60 9.03 -12.01
N LYS A 162 0.80 9.53 -10.78
CA LYS A 162 1.83 10.53 -10.48
C LYS A 162 2.82 9.97 -9.47
N THR A 163 4.10 10.23 -9.70
CA THR A 163 5.14 10.13 -8.67
C THR A 163 5.75 11.51 -8.51
N VAL A 164 5.86 12.00 -7.28
CA VAL A 164 6.68 13.18 -6.94
C VAL A 164 7.96 12.69 -6.28
N ASP A 165 9.06 12.79 -7.00
CA ASP A 165 10.37 12.26 -6.63
C ASP A 165 11.32 13.41 -6.25
N GLY A 166 11.41 13.67 -4.95
CA GLY A 166 12.32 14.67 -4.39
C GLY A 166 13.79 14.23 -4.33
N ARG A 167 14.17 13.03 -4.79
CA ARG A 167 15.57 12.59 -4.70
C ARG A 167 16.47 13.42 -5.62
N GLY A 168 17.57 13.91 -5.05
CA GLY A 168 18.55 14.75 -5.74
C GLY A 168 18.32 16.26 -5.58
N ALA A 169 17.33 16.69 -4.80
CA ALA A 169 17.09 18.09 -4.46
C ALA A 169 16.49 18.23 -3.05
N GLU A 170 16.75 19.35 -2.39
CA GLU A 170 16.05 19.74 -1.17
C GLU A 170 14.73 20.45 -1.53
N VAL A 171 13.62 19.73 -1.41
CA VAL A 171 12.29 20.24 -1.76
C VAL A 171 11.45 20.44 -0.51
N ARG A 172 10.98 21.66 -0.31
CA ARG A 172 10.10 22.03 0.81
C ARG A 172 8.74 22.46 0.28
N ILE A 173 7.71 21.67 0.53
CA ILE A 173 6.32 22.05 0.23
C ILE A 173 5.72 22.60 1.52
N THR A 174 5.24 23.85 1.48
CA THR A 174 4.76 24.62 2.62
C THR A 174 3.51 25.40 2.23
N GLY A 175 2.97 26.23 3.13
CA GLY A 175 1.80 27.08 2.85
C GLY A 175 0.52 26.52 3.47
N GLY A 176 -0.63 26.93 2.93
CA GLY A 176 -1.95 26.61 3.47
C GLY A 176 -2.60 25.35 2.89
N GLY A 177 -1.96 24.70 1.92
CA GLY A 177 -2.50 23.54 1.21
C GLY A 177 -1.95 22.20 1.71
N CYS A 178 -2.80 21.18 1.74
CA CYS A 178 -2.43 19.76 1.90
C CYS A 178 -2.26 19.05 0.54
N ILE A 179 -1.83 17.79 0.55
CA ILE A 179 -1.77 16.92 -0.63
C ILE A 179 -3.01 16.04 -0.69
N THR A 180 -3.79 16.26 -1.74
CA THR A 180 -5.07 15.65 -2.10
C THR A 180 -4.99 14.41 -3.00
N LEU A 181 -5.29 13.19 -2.54
CA LEU A 181 -5.61 12.06 -3.43
C LEU A 181 -7.12 11.80 -3.38
N GLN A 182 -7.82 11.95 -4.50
CA GLN A 182 -9.25 11.63 -4.63
C GLN A 182 -9.44 10.63 -5.77
N TYR A 183 -10.36 9.67 -5.60
CA TYR A 183 -10.63 8.60 -6.55
C TYR A 183 -12.11 8.56 -6.91
#